data_AF-B4HDM4-F1
#
_entry.id   AF-B4HDM4-F1
#
_cell.length_a   1.000
_cell.length_b   1.000
_cell.length_c   1.000
_cell.angle_alpha   90.00
_cell.angle_beta   90.00
_cell.angle_gamma   90.00
#
_symmetry.space_group_name_H-M   'P 1'
#
loop_
_entity.id
_entity.type
_entity.pdbx_description
1 polymer ?
#
loop_
_entity_poly.entity_id
_entity_poly.type
_entity_poly.pdbx_seq_one_letter_code
_entity_poly.pdbx_strand_id
1 'polypeptide(L)'
;MKKYFIMDRNTGLITSKVTFDREKRDEYVVLLKVSDGGGKFGFASLKVLIHDANDNAPYFPLKEYKMVISSSSKPNKTILTVRAKDNDISENGAINYRIVQNSIDKKLKDTLEINEKNGNIRLNPNVGFYETGLYQFFVRAHDSGEPQFHTDVPVSVEIIDTDVTIPTFEKASVLLKIIESTPPGTVLTKLHIMGNFTFKFTILEEQGHFIISDSGELILQQTLDREQQESHHLIVVAETATVPALFAYSSIVIHVRDENDNYPKFDNTFYSVSVPENSDRVISLVKITATDADTGPNGDIRYYLENDLDSIQNIFDIDIYTGWITLLTSLDREVQSEFNFKTTAIQSMMQKCR
;
A
#
# COMPACT_ATOMS: atom_id res chain seq x y z
N MET A 1 -4.49 6.67 -23.64
CA MET A 1 -3.74 6.13 -24.81
C MET A 1 -2.63 7.07 -25.31
N LYS A 2 -2.92 8.21 -25.96
CA LYS A 2 -1.91 9.04 -26.68
C LYS A 2 -0.74 9.60 -25.85
N LYS A 3 -0.88 9.69 -24.52
CA LYS A 3 0.18 10.16 -23.62
C LYS A 3 1.28 9.10 -23.40
N TYR A 4 0.91 7.81 -23.35
CA TYR A 4 1.77 6.72 -22.89
C TYR A 4 2.14 5.73 -24.00
N PHE A 5 1.25 5.52 -24.96
CA PHE A 5 1.40 4.52 -26.01
C PHE A 5 1.13 5.12 -27.40
N ILE A 6 1.81 4.57 -28.41
CA ILE A 6 1.59 4.84 -29.83
C ILE A 6 1.21 3.50 -30.48
N MET A 7 0.20 3.52 -31.36
CA MET A 7 -0.18 2.36 -32.15
C MET A 7 -0.02 2.68 -33.64
N ASP A 8 0.70 1.81 -34.35
CA ASP A 8 0.74 1.84 -35.81
C ASP A 8 -0.62 1.38 -36.38
N ARG A 9 -1.21 2.22 -37.24
CA ARG A 9 -2.59 2.02 -37.73
C ARG A 9 -2.75 0.89 -38.74
N ASN A 10 -1.66 0.46 -39.38
CA ASN A 10 -1.70 -0.54 -40.44
C ASN A 10 -1.32 -1.93 -39.90
N THR A 11 -0.40 -1.98 -38.94
CA THR A 11 0.15 -3.22 -38.37
C THR A 11 -0.46 -3.55 -37.01
N GLY A 12 -1.06 -2.58 -36.32
CA GLY A 12 -1.54 -2.74 -34.95
C GLY A 12 -0.42 -2.79 -33.89
N LEU A 13 0.85 -2.59 -34.28
CA LEU A 13 1.98 -2.59 -33.35
C LEU A 13 1.85 -1.45 -32.33
N ILE A 14 1.92 -1.77 -31.05
CA ILE A 14 1.86 -0.80 -29.96
C ILE A 14 3.26 -0.64 -29.37
N THR A 15 3.73 0.60 -29.27
CA THR A 15 5.01 0.94 -28.64
C THR A 15 4.80 1.94 -27.50
N SER A 16 5.68 1.90 -26.51
CA SER A 16 5.69 2.90 -25.45
C SER A 16 6.20 4.25 -25.96
N LYS A 17 5.74 5.35 -25.36
CA LYS A 17 6.23 6.71 -25.60
C LYS A 17 7.06 7.24 -24.42
N VAL A 18 6.97 6.56 -23.28
CA VAL A 18 7.61 6.96 -22.02
C VAL A 18 8.30 5.76 -21.41
N THR A 19 9.21 6.02 -20.48
CA THR A 19 9.66 5.04 -19.50
C THR A 19 8.56 4.86 -18.46
N PHE A 20 8.26 3.62 -18.12
CA PHE A 20 7.32 3.30 -17.05
C PHE A 20 8.07 3.16 -15.74
N ASP A 21 7.36 3.45 -14.66
CA ASP A 21 7.81 3.38 -13.28
C ASP A 21 6.64 2.71 -12.55
N ARG A 22 6.90 1.50 -12.04
CA ARG A 22 5.86 0.64 -11.49
C ARG A 22 5.35 1.22 -10.17
N GLU A 23 6.25 1.78 -9.38
CA GLU A 23 6.00 2.41 -8.07
C GLU A 23 5.07 3.60 -8.20
N LYS A 24 5.06 4.26 -9.37
CA LYS A 24 4.05 5.29 -9.71
C LYS A 24 2.73 4.70 -10.23
N ARG A 25 2.79 3.70 -11.10
CA ARG A 25 1.62 3.05 -11.71
C ARG A 25 1.99 1.73 -12.37
N ASP A 26 1.41 0.65 -11.87
CA ASP A 26 1.68 -0.73 -12.27
C ASP A 26 0.77 -1.26 -13.40
N GLU A 27 -0.36 -0.59 -13.66
CA GLU A 27 -1.33 -1.07 -14.65
C GLU A 27 -1.90 0.04 -15.56
N TYR A 28 -2.05 -0.28 -16.84
CA TYR A 28 -2.75 0.55 -17.81
C TYR A 28 -3.77 -0.28 -18.60
N VAL A 29 -5.03 0.15 -18.60
CA VAL A 29 -6.07 -0.40 -19.48
C VAL A 29 -6.23 0.52 -20.69
N VAL A 30 -6.16 -0.07 -21.88
CA VAL A 30 -6.21 0.64 -23.16
C VAL A 30 -7.32 0.06 -24.03
N LEU A 31 -8.35 0.87 -24.31
CA LEU A 31 -9.39 0.49 -25.25
C LEU A 31 -8.91 0.71 -26.70
N LEU A 32 -8.98 -0.35 -27.49
CA LEU A 32 -8.63 -0.40 -28.91
C LEU A 32 -9.90 -0.41 -29.74
N LYS A 33 -9.88 0.32 -30.87
CA LYS A 33 -10.91 0.29 -31.90
C LYS A 33 -10.28 -0.14 -33.21
N VAL A 34 -10.81 -1.18 -33.83
CA VAL A 34 -10.41 -1.65 -35.17
C VAL A 34 -11.57 -1.42 -36.12
N SER A 35 -11.30 -0.95 -37.34
CA SER A 35 -12.33 -0.76 -38.37
C SER A 35 -11.92 -1.45 -39.67
N ASP A 36 -12.92 -1.99 -40.38
CA ASP A 36 -12.73 -2.67 -41.67
C ASP A 36 -12.66 -1.70 -42.87
N GLY A 37 -12.75 -0.39 -42.65
CA GLY A 37 -12.80 0.63 -43.70
C GLY A 37 -14.14 0.72 -44.44
N GLY A 38 -15.05 -0.23 -44.22
CA GLY A 38 -16.43 -0.26 -44.74
C GLY A 38 -17.48 0.22 -43.74
N GLY A 39 -17.04 0.82 -42.62
CA GLY A 39 -17.90 1.37 -41.57
C GLY A 39 -18.18 0.43 -40.41
N LYS A 40 -17.75 -0.83 -40.46
CA LYS A 40 -17.81 -1.73 -39.29
C LYS A 40 -16.60 -1.51 -38.41
N PHE A 41 -16.79 -1.75 -37.12
CA PHE A 41 -15.71 -1.69 -36.14
C PHE A 41 -15.93 -2.67 -35.00
N GLY A 42 -14.83 -3.06 -34.37
CA GLY A 42 -14.82 -3.83 -33.14
C GLY A 42 -13.97 -3.14 -32.09
N PHE A 43 -14.23 -3.46 -30.82
CA PHE A 43 -13.44 -2.98 -29.69
C PHE A 43 -12.71 -4.13 -29.01
N ALA A 44 -11.53 -3.84 -28.48
CA ALA A 44 -10.78 -4.75 -27.62
C ALA A 44 -10.15 -3.98 -26.46
N SER A 45 -10.04 -4.58 -25.28
CA SER A 45 -9.32 -3.98 -24.16
C SER A 45 -7.95 -4.63 -24.02
N LEU A 46 -6.90 -3.81 -24.04
CA LEU A 46 -5.54 -4.22 -23.77
C LEU A 46 -5.17 -3.81 -22.34
N LYS A 47 -4.89 -4.79 -21.49
CA LYS A 47 -4.33 -4.58 -20.16
C LYS A 47 -2.81 -4.70 -20.24
N VAL A 48 -2.11 -3.61 -19.95
CA VAL A 48 -0.65 -3.54 -19.89
C VAL A 48 -0.24 -3.55 -18.43
N LEU A 49 0.43 -4.62 -18.02
CA LEU A 49 1.04 -4.75 -16.70
C LEU A 49 2.49 -4.28 -16.78
N ILE A 50 2.89 -3.40 -15.87
CA ILE A 50 4.27 -2.96 -15.70
C ILE A 50 4.92 -3.92 -14.72
N HIS A 51 5.98 -4.60 -15.16
CA HIS A 51 6.77 -5.45 -14.30
C HIS A 51 7.72 -4.62 -13.45
N ASP A 52 7.99 -5.14 -12.26
CA ASP A 52 8.93 -4.56 -11.30
C ASP A 52 10.37 -4.64 -11.80
N ALA A 53 11.17 -3.67 -11.39
CA ALA A 53 12.62 -3.65 -11.57
C ALA A 53 13.25 -3.28 -10.22
N ASN A 54 14.40 -3.87 -9.89
CA ASN A 54 15.14 -3.45 -8.69
C ASN A 54 15.78 -2.09 -8.96
N ASP A 55 15.07 -1.00 -8.67
CA ASP A 55 15.54 0.37 -8.87
C ASP A 55 15.38 1.26 -7.64
N ASN A 56 14.81 0.72 -6.56
CA ASN A 56 14.83 1.33 -5.24
C ASN A 56 15.82 0.58 -4.33
N ALA A 57 16.47 1.34 -3.45
CA ALA A 57 17.34 0.77 -2.43
C ALA A 57 16.59 0.72 -1.09
N PRO A 58 16.85 -0.28 -0.23
CA PRO A 58 16.28 -0.29 1.10
C PRO A 58 16.70 0.96 1.86
N TYR A 59 15.82 1.56 2.64
CA TYR A 59 16.13 2.71 3.49
C TYR A 59 15.66 2.50 4.92
N PHE A 60 16.45 2.99 5.89
CA PHE A 60 16.02 3.03 7.27
C PHE A 60 15.26 4.33 7.55
N PRO A 61 14.06 4.25 8.14
CA PRO A 61 13.31 5.40 8.66
C PRO A 61 14.11 6.24 9.67
N LEU A 62 14.92 5.56 10.49
CA LEU A 62 15.73 6.20 11.52
C LEU A 62 17.12 6.49 10.98
N LYS A 63 17.63 7.68 11.28
CA LYS A 63 19.04 8.03 11.01
C LYS A 63 20.01 7.33 11.94
N GLU A 64 19.55 6.94 13.13
CA GLU A 64 20.28 6.16 14.11
C GLU A 64 19.31 5.42 15.04
N TYR A 65 19.73 4.27 15.55
CA TYR A 65 19.03 3.58 16.64
C TYR A 65 19.88 3.63 17.90
N LYS A 66 19.28 3.97 19.04
CA LYS A 66 19.95 4.01 20.35
C LYS A 66 19.25 3.09 21.33
N MET A 67 19.97 2.24 22.03
CA MET A 67 19.37 1.46 23.11
C MET A 67 20.25 1.48 24.34
N VAL A 68 19.61 1.15 25.46
CA VAL A 68 20.31 0.86 26.70
C VAL A 68 19.87 -0.50 27.20
N ILE A 69 20.83 -1.35 27.57
CA ILE A 69 20.58 -2.69 28.11
C ILE A 69 21.35 -2.89 29.41
N SER A 70 20.84 -3.76 30.28
CA SER A 70 21.54 -4.13 31.51
C SER A 70 22.61 -5.18 31.21
N SER A 71 23.72 -5.13 31.94
CA SER A 71 24.77 -6.15 31.97
C SER A 71 24.28 -7.54 32.42
N SER A 72 23.09 -7.62 33.05
CA SER A 72 22.40 -8.87 33.42
C SER A 72 21.19 -9.22 32.54
N SER A 73 21.02 -8.52 31.42
CA SER A 73 19.90 -8.75 30.52
C SER A 73 19.83 -10.22 30.10
N LYS A 74 18.63 -10.81 30.21
CA LYS A 74 18.44 -12.22 29.89
C LYS A 74 18.84 -12.50 28.42
N PRO A 75 19.57 -13.59 28.17
CA PRO A 75 19.91 -14.00 26.83
C PRO A 75 18.66 -14.31 25.97
N ASN A 76 18.81 -14.25 24.64
CA ASN A 76 17.75 -14.49 23.64
C ASN A 76 16.55 -13.52 23.70
N LYS A 77 16.63 -12.47 24.52
CA LYS A 77 15.69 -11.34 24.49
C LYS A 77 16.02 -10.45 23.30
N THR A 78 15.00 -10.10 22.50
CA THR A 78 15.12 -9.02 21.51
C THR A 78 15.29 -7.70 22.24
N ILE A 79 16.38 -7.00 21.95
CA ILE A 79 16.77 -5.71 22.56
C ILE A 79 16.52 -4.53 21.61
N LEU A 80 16.51 -4.77 20.30
CA LEU A 80 16.08 -3.83 19.27
C LEU A 80 15.34 -4.57 18.17
N THR A 81 14.49 -3.84 17.47
CA THR A 81 14.11 -4.19 16.11
C THR A 81 14.49 -3.02 15.22
N VAL A 82 15.40 -3.25 14.26
CA VAL A 82 15.61 -2.30 13.17
C VAL A 82 14.72 -2.70 12.01
N ARG A 83 14.21 -1.72 11.26
CA ARG A 83 13.33 -1.99 10.14
C ARG A 83 13.61 -1.00 9.03
N ALA A 84 14.06 -1.52 7.90
CA ALA A 84 14.14 -0.77 6.66
C ALA A 84 12.87 -0.99 5.84
N LYS A 85 12.68 -0.14 4.84
CA LYS A 85 11.63 -0.23 3.83
C LYS A 85 12.26 -0.23 2.45
N ASP A 86 11.58 -0.87 1.52
CA ASP A 86 11.91 -0.88 0.10
C ASP A 86 10.60 -0.67 -0.66
N ASN A 87 10.64 0.08 -1.75
CA ASN A 87 9.46 0.40 -2.55
C ASN A 87 9.22 -0.63 -3.67
N ASP A 88 10.22 -1.46 -3.96
CA ASP A 88 10.11 -2.54 -4.93
C ASP A 88 9.26 -3.69 -4.36
N ILE A 89 8.81 -4.62 -5.21
CA ILE A 89 7.96 -5.74 -4.79
C ILE A 89 8.68 -7.08 -4.83
N SER A 90 8.10 -8.07 -4.16
CA SER A 90 8.60 -9.46 -4.18
C SER A 90 10.09 -9.54 -3.77
N GLU A 91 10.94 -10.20 -4.57
CA GLU A 91 12.36 -10.39 -4.26
C GLU A 91 13.17 -9.07 -4.31
N ASN A 92 12.81 -8.14 -5.21
CA ASN A 92 13.43 -6.82 -5.29
C ASN A 92 13.13 -6.00 -4.01
N GLY A 93 11.91 -6.08 -3.49
CA GLY A 93 11.57 -5.48 -2.19
C GLY A 93 11.96 -6.31 -0.96
N ALA A 94 12.53 -7.52 -1.12
CA ALA A 94 12.78 -8.43 -0.01
C ALA A 94 14.07 -8.07 0.74
N ILE A 95 13.89 -7.41 1.89
CA ILE A 95 15.00 -6.92 2.71
C ILE A 95 15.57 -8.02 3.62
N ASN A 96 16.89 -8.13 3.61
CA ASN A 96 17.67 -8.91 4.56
C ASN A 96 18.57 -8.00 5.41
N TYR A 97 18.75 -8.37 6.68
CA TYR A 97 19.47 -7.58 7.67
C TYR A 97 20.74 -8.29 8.14
N ARG A 98 21.83 -7.52 8.32
CA ARG A 98 23.06 -8.02 8.96
C ARG A 98 23.79 -6.94 9.72
N ILE A 99 24.50 -7.32 10.78
CA ILE A 99 25.47 -6.44 11.44
C ILE A 99 26.71 -6.36 10.53
N VAL A 100 27.19 -5.16 10.24
CA VAL A 100 28.39 -4.96 9.42
C VAL A 100 29.60 -5.40 10.23
N GLN A 101 30.18 -6.55 9.86
CA GLN A 101 31.15 -7.26 10.69
C GLN A 101 32.40 -6.46 11.06
N ASN A 102 32.84 -5.53 10.19
CA ASN A 102 34.01 -4.70 10.43
C ASN A 102 33.70 -3.42 11.23
N SER A 103 32.43 -3.16 11.53
CA SER A 103 32.00 -2.00 12.32
C SER A 103 31.78 -2.29 13.80
N ILE A 104 31.52 -3.56 14.15
CA ILE A 104 31.21 -3.95 15.52
C ILE A 104 32.49 -4.18 16.33
N ASP A 105 32.50 -3.66 17.56
CA ASP A 105 33.57 -3.93 18.52
C ASP A 105 33.75 -5.44 18.70
N LYS A 106 35.01 -5.90 18.76
CA LYS A 106 35.34 -7.32 18.97
C LYS A 106 34.67 -7.89 20.23
N LYS A 107 34.48 -7.08 21.27
CA LYS A 107 33.82 -7.45 22.52
C LYS A 107 32.32 -7.72 22.33
N LEU A 108 31.67 -7.02 21.39
CA LEU A 108 30.26 -7.22 21.08
C LEU A 108 29.99 -8.21 19.96
N LYS A 109 31.00 -8.55 19.15
CA LYS A 109 30.85 -9.42 17.99
C LYS A 109 30.12 -10.74 18.31
N ASP A 110 30.49 -11.37 19.42
CA ASP A 110 29.88 -12.64 19.84
C ASP A 110 28.69 -12.44 20.79
N THR A 111 28.38 -11.19 21.15
CA THR A 111 27.32 -10.81 22.09
C THR A 111 25.99 -10.53 21.40
N LEU A 112 26.01 -10.04 20.17
CA LEU A 112 24.81 -9.62 19.45
C LEU A 112 24.57 -10.50 18.23
N GLU A 113 23.32 -10.88 18.04
CA GLU A 113 22.85 -11.52 16.82
C GLU A 113 21.70 -10.70 16.23
N ILE A 114 21.66 -10.60 14.91
CA ILE A 114 20.52 -10.03 14.20
C ILE A 114 19.81 -11.12 13.40
N ASN A 115 18.50 -11.15 13.49
CA ASN A 115 17.69 -11.99 12.61
C ASN A 115 17.63 -11.37 11.21
N GLU A 116 18.08 -12.14 10.23
CA GLU A 116 18.21 -11.71 8.83
C GLU A 116 16.89 -11.24 8.22
N LYS A 117 15.74 -11.79 8.61
CA LYS A 117 14.45 -11.52 7.95
C LYS A 117 13.62 -10.43 8.60
N ASN A 118 13.79 -10.20 9.90
CA ASN A 118 12.94 -9.26 10.64
C ASN A 118 13.72 -8.16 11.38
N GLY A 119 15.05 -8.14 11.29
CA GLY A 119 15.88 -7.09 11.88
C GLY A 119 15.88 -7.07 13.41
N ASN A 120 15.39 -8.13 14.07
CA ASN A 120 15.46 -8.26 15.52
C ASN A 120 16.90 -8.50 15.95
N ILE A 121 17.44 -7.57 16.74
CA ILE A 121 18.73 -7.70 17.40
C ILE A 121 18.49 -8.31 18.78
N ARG A 122 19.18 -9.40 19.09
CA ARG A 122 19.09 -10.14 20.35
C ARG A 122 20.47 -10.35 20.96
N LEU A 123 20.47 -10.60 22.28
CA LEU A 123 21.66 -11.04 22.99
C LEU A 123 21.93 -12.52 22.76
N ASN A 124 23.16 -12.86 22.40
CA ASN A 124 23.62 -14.22 22.20
C ASN A 124 23.56 -14.99 23.52
N PRO A 125 22.87 -16.16 23.58
CA PRO A 125 22.74 -16.93 24.80
C PRO A 125 24.02 -17.52 25.37
N ASN A 126 25.09 -17.56 24.58
CA ASN A 126 26.36 -18.12 25.02
C ASN A 126 27.25 -17.12 25.77
N VAL A 127 26.81 -15.87 25.92
CA VAL A 127 27.55 -14.82 26.62
C VAL A 127 26.95 -14.61 28.00
N GLY A 128 27.73 -14.94 29.05
CA GLY A 128 27.26 -14.93 30.44
C GLY A 128 27.27 -13.57 31.13
N PHE A 129 28.12 -12.63 30.67
CA PHE A 129 28.23 -11.27 31.19
C PHE A 129 28.61 -10.31 30.08
N TYR A 130 28.04 -9.11 30.10
CA TYR A 130 28.32 -8.06 29.12
C TYR A 130 29.13 -6.94 29.76
N GLU A 131 30.26 -6.59 29.15
CA GLU A 131 31.11 -5.49 29.62
C GLU A 131 30.36 -4.16 29.44
N THR A 132 30.29 -3.37 30.52
CA THR A 132 29.61 -2.07 30.50
C THR A 132 30.34 -1.10 29.59
N GLY A 133 29.58 -0.20 28.96
CA GLY A 133 30.13 0.78 28.03
C GLY A 133 29.20 1.12 26.88
N LEU A 134 29.57 2.16 26.15
CA LEU A 134 28.92 2.56 24.92
C LEU A 134 29.60 1.88 23.73
N TYR A 135 28.82 1.19 22.93
CA TYR A 135 29.27 0.53 21.72
C TYR A 135 28.49 1.03 20.52
N GLN A 136 29.16 1.12 19.38
CA GLN A 136 28.57 1.57 18.14
C GLN A 136 28.93 0.61 17.01
N PHE A 137 27.97 0.35 16.13
CA PHE A 137 28.14 -0.47 14.94
C PHE A 137 27.12 -0.07 13.87
N PHE A 138 27.30 -0.59 12.66
CA PHE A 138 26.33 -0.40 11.58
C PHE A 138 25.53 -1.67 11.36
N VAL A 139 24.22 -1.50 11.12
CA VAL A 139 23.36 -2.54 10.57
C VAL A 139 23.09 -2.23 9.12
N ARG A 140 23.26 -3.24 8.26
CA ARG A 140 22.94 -3.18 6.84
C ARG A 140 21.57 -3.77 6.58
N ALA A 141 20.74 -3.07 5.84
CA ALA A 141 19.62 -3.63 5.08
C ALA A 141 20.05 -3.74 3.62
N HIS A 142 19.79 -4.89 3.00
CA HIS A 142 20.02 -5.08 1.58
C HIS A 142 18.84 -5.82 0.95
N ASP A 143 18.51 -5.48 -0.29
CA ASP A 143 17.48 -6.18 -1.03
C ASP A 143 18.00 -7.54 -1.54
N SER A 144 17.12 -8.28 -2.22
CA SER A 144 17.46 -9.54 -2.91
C SER A 144 17.39 -9.41 -4.42
N GLY A 145 17.34 -8.19 -4.95
CA GLY A 145 17.23 -7.90 -6.38
C GLY A 145 18.58 -7.85 -7.10
N GLU A 146 18.53 -7.63 -8.42
CA GLU A 146 19.71 -7.56 -9.29
C GLU A 146 19.65 -6.28 -10.17
N PRO A 147 20.60 -5.33 -10.03
CA PRO A 147 21.73 -5.35 -9.09
C PRO A 147 21.25 -5.16 -7.64
N GLN A 148 21.92 -5.81 -6.70
CA GLN A 148 21.58 -5.66 -5.28
C GLN A 148 21.93 -4.26 -4.75
N PHE A 149 20.98 -3.62 -4.06
CA PHE A 149 21.21 -2.38 -3.30
C PHE A 149 21.20 -2.62 -1.79
N HIS A 150 21.79 -1.66 -1.07
CA HIS A 150 21.85 -1.69 0.39
C HIS A 150 21.99 -0.30 1.00
N THR A 151 21.61 -0.20 2.28
CA THR A 151 21.84 0.96 3.13
C THR A 151 22.29 0.52 4.51
N ASP A 152 23.15 1.32 5.14
CA ASP A 152 23.64 1.10 6.50
C ASP A 152 23.08 2.14 7.47
N VAL A 153 22.69 1.73 8.68
CA VAL A 153 22.25 2.61 9.77
C VAL A 153 23.11 2.42 11.02
N PRO A 154 23.56 3.51 11.68
CA PRO A 154 24.29 3.41 12.93
C PRO A 154 23.37 2.96 14.08
N VAL A 155 23.87 2.05 14.89
CA VAL A 155 23.25 1.56 16.12
C VAL A 155 24.20 1.81 17.28
N SER A 156 23.71 2.49 18.32
CA SER A 156 24.43 2.70 19.57
C SER A 156 23.80 1.86 20.68
N VAL A 157 24.58 1.02 21.32
CA VAL A 157 24.18 0.18 22.45
C VAL A 157 24.98 0.59 23.66
N GLU A 158 24.29 1.11 24.68
CA GLU A 158 24.90 1.37 25.97
C GLU A 158 24.57 0.21 26.92
N ILE A 159 25.61 -0.41 27.48
CA ILE A 159 25.49 -1.48 28.46
C ILE A 159 25.76 -0.88 29.83
N ILE A 160 24.74 -0.91 30.69
CA ILE A 160 24.76 -0.33 32.03
C ILE A 160 24.68 -1.42 33.11
N ASP A 161 24.99 -1.05 34.35
CA ASP A 161 24.93 -1.96 35.51
C ASP A 161 23.49 -2.46 35.80
N THR A 162 23.37 -3.53 36.58
CA THR A 162 22.11 -4.24 36.88
C THR A 162 21.13 -3.43 37.72
N ASP A 163 21.63 -2.42 38.43
CA ASP A 163 20.85 -1.69 39.42
C ASP A 163 20.01 -0.56 38.80
N VAL A 164 20.15 -0.34 37.49
CA VAL A 164 19.39 0.68 36.76
C VAL A 164 18.16 0.06 36.12
N THR A 165 16.99 0.60 36.44
CA THR A 165 15.75 0.24 35.77
C THR A 165 15.73 0.83 34.36
N ILE A 166 15.48 0.00 33.35
CA ILE A 166 15.42 0.42 31.95
C ILE A 166 13.94 0.53 31.55
N PRO A 167 13.50 1.65 30.96
CA PRO A 167 12.12 1.82 30.55
C PRO A 167 11.75 0.84 29.42
N THR A 168 10.55 0.28 29.49
CA THR A 168 10.03 -0.59 28.42
C THR A 168 8.56 -0.28 28.20
N PHE A 169 8.12 -0.21 26.94
CA PHE A 169 6.70 -0.23 26.65
C PHE A 169 6.06 -1.53 27.13
N GLU A 170 4.84 -1.45 27.63
CA GLU A 170 4.03 -2.63 27.99
C GLU A 170 3.88 -3.59 26.79
N LYS A 171 3.73 -3.01 25.60
CA LYS A 171 3.65 -3.74 24.32
C LYS A 171 4.74 -3.25 23.36
N ALA A 172 5.55 -4.20 22.88
CA ALA A 172 6.57 -3.93 21.86
C ALA A 172 5.96 -3.64 20.47
N SER A 173 4.72 -4.09 20.21
CA SER A 173 3.98 -3.82 18.99
C SER A 173 2.48 -3.67 19.24
N VAL A 174 1.84 -2.72 18.56
CA VAL A 174 0.40 -2.43 18.63
C VAL A 174 -0.19 -2.46 17.22
N LEU A 175 -1.32 -3.16 17.06
CA LEU A 175 -2.09 -3.20 15.82
C LEU A 175 -3.40 -2.44 16.02
N LEU A 176 -3.65 -1.44 15.18
CA LEU A 176 -4.88 -0.63 15.17
C LEU A 176 -5.61 -0.82 13.84
N LYS A 177 -6.94 -0.73 13.90
CA LYS A 177 -7.82 -0.69 12.72
C LYS A 177 -8.76 0.49 12.87
N ILE A 178 -8.70 1.45 11.96
CA ILE A 178 -9.48 2.70 12.00
C ILE A 178 -10.16 2.90 10.66
N ILE A 179 -11.31 3.57 10.63
CA ILE A 179 -11.99 3.94 9.37
C ILE A 179 -11.39 5.23 8.82
N GLU A 180 -11.40 5.43 7.51
CA GLU A 180 -10.77 6.61 6.90
C GLU A 180 -11.46 7.93 7.23
N SER A 181 -12.78 7.91 7.48
CA SER A 181 -13.51 9.09 7.97
C SER A 181 -13.23 9.45 9.44
N THR A 182 -12.31 8.76 10.12
CA THR A 182 -11.94 9.09 11.51
C THR A 182 -11.50 10.56 11.59
N PRO A 183 -12.16 11.40 12.41
CA PRO A 183 -11.85 12.82 12.43
C PRO A 183 -10.46 13.11 13.03
N PRO A 184 -9.75 14.14 12.51
CA PRO A 184 -8.59 14.71 13.20
C PRO A 184 -8.91 15.11 14.64
N GLY A 185 -7.94 14.94 15.54
CA GLY A 185 -8.07 15.11 16.99
C GLY A 185 -8.49 13.85 17.74
N THR A 186 -8.84 12.75 17.05
CA THR A 186 -9.20 11.49 17.71
C THR A 186 -7.98 10.85 18.36
N VAL A 187 -8.10 10.51 19.64
CA VAL A 187 -7.13 9.68 20.36
C VAL A 187 -7.33 8.22 19.95
N LEU A 188 -6.35 7.64 19.25
CA LEU A 188 -6.43 6.28 18.72
C LEU A 188 -6.04 5.24 19.77
N THR A 189 -5.02 5.53 20.57
CA THR A 189 -4.57 4.67 21.66
C THR A 189 -3.69 5.44 22.64
N LYS A 190 -3.45 4.86 23.81
CA LYS A 190 -2.50 5.37 24.81
C LYS A 190 -1.44 4.32 25.08
N LEU A 191 -0.19 4.67 24.80
CA LEU A 191 0.95 3.81 25.06
C LEU A 191 1.34 3.89 26.52
N HIS A 192 1.50 2.72 27.14
CA HIS A 192 1.97 2.62 28.52
C HIS A 192 3.43 2.22 28.56
N ILE A 193 4.23 2.94 29.34
CA ILE A 193 5.62 2.62 29.62
C ILE A 193 5.73 2.16 31.07
N MET A 194 6.43 1.05 31.26
CA MET A 194 6.81 0.52 32.56
C MET A 194 8.00 1.30 33.11
N GLY A 195 7.87 1.77 34.35
CA GLY A 195 8.90 2.53 35.06
C GLY A 195 8.42 3.91 35.47
N ASN A 196 9.10 4.53 36.43
CA ASN A 196 8.77 5.86 36.93
C ASN A 196 9.78 6.88 36.38
N PHE A 197 9.62 7.26 35.11
CA PHE A 197 10.46 8.24 34.46
C PHE A 197 9.60 9.34 33.82
N THR A 198 10.23 10.49 33.60
CA THR A 198 9.72 11.52 32.70
C THR A 198 10.23 11.21 31.30
N PHE A 199 9.30 11.13 30.33
CA PHE A 199 9.60 10.76 28.96
C PHE A 199 9.31 11.92 28.02
N LYS A 200 10.15 12.05 27.00
CA LYS A 200 9.83 12.74 25.77
C LYS A 200 9.48 11.69 24.72
N PHE A 201 8.26 11.77 24.20
CA PHE A 201 7.82 10.90 23.12
C PHE A 201 8.15 11.51 21.77
N THR A 202 8.48 10.66 20.80
CA THR A 202 8.67 11.07 19.42
C THR A 202 8.19 9.94 18.52
N ILE A 203 7.36 10.28 17.53
CA ILE A 203 7.07 9.38 16.42
C ILE A 203 8.17 9.58 15.39
N LEU A 204 8.77 8.48 14.98
CA LEU A 204 9.76 8.47 13.93
C LEU A 204 9.10 8.01 12.64
N GLU A 205 9.36 8.79 11.59
CA GLU A 205 8.87 8.61 10.23
C GLU A 205 7.36 8.83 10.09
N GLU A 206 7.00 10.06 9.76
CA GLU A 206 5.61 10.46 9.65
C GLU A 206 5.42 11.52 8.57
N GLN A 207 4.38 11.35 7.76
CA GLN A 207 3.94 12.33 6.77
C GLN A 207 3.03 13.43 7.38
N GLY A 208 3.00 13.57 8.71
CA GLY A 208 2.17 14.56 9.43
C GLY A 208 0.74 14.12 9.75
N HIS A 209 0.42 12.83 9.64
CA HIS A 209 -0.91 12.27 9.93
C HIS A 209 -1.16 11.93 11.41
N PHE A 210 -0.15 11.70 12.25
CA PHE A 210 -0.25 11.20 13.62
C PHE A 210 0.70 11.91 14.58
N ILE A 211 0.21 12.49 15.67
CA ILE A 211 1.07 13.02 16.73
C ILE A 211 1.02 12.13 17.97
N ILE A 212 2.05 12.21 18.80
CA ILE A 212 2.04 11.63 20.15
C ILE A 212 2.11 12.74 21.19
N SER A 213 1.20 12.72 22.15
CA SER A 213 1.22 13.65 23.28
C SER A 213 2.28 13.26 24.31
N ASP A 214 2.66 14.21 25.18
CA ASP A 214 3.57 13.95 26.30
C ASP A 214 3.05 12.87 27.28
N SER A 215 1.74 12.59 27.24
CA SER A 215 1.12 11.53 28.05
C SER A 215 1.10 10.15 27.36
N GLY A 216 1.67 10.04 26.16
CA GLY A 216 1.74 8.79 25.38
C GLY A 216 0.49 8.51 24.56
N GLU A 217 -0.38 9.50 24.34
CA GLU A 217 -1.59 9.33 23.50
C GLU A 217 -1.24 9.54 22.04
N LEU A 218 -1.51 8.54 21.20
CA LEU A 218 -1.41 8.64 19.75
C LEU A 218 -2.69 9.28 19.21
N ILE A 219 -2.56 10.40 18.51
CA ILE A 219 -3.67 11.25 18.06
C ILE A 219 -3.59 11.41 16.55
N LEU A 220 -4.71 11.24 15.86
CA LEU A 220 -4.82 11.52 14.43
C LEU A 220 -4.79 13.04 14.19
N GLN A 221 -3.89 13.54 13.34
CA GLN A 221 -3.73 14.96 13.04
C GLN A 221 -4.36 15.37 11.70
N GLN A 222 -4.40 14.45 10.73
CA GLN A 222 -4.99 14.70 9.40
C GLN A 222 -5.93 13.56 9.05
N THR A 223 -6.91 13.85 8.18
CA THR A 223 -7.81 12.82 7.65
C THR A 223 -6.99 11.78 6.88
N LEU A 224 -7.47 10.54 6.89
CA LEU A 224 -6.87 9.47 6.12
C LEU A 224 -7.69 9.22 4.86
N ASP A 225 -7.05 8.62 3.88
CA ASP A 225 -7.63 8.17 2.63
C ASP A 225 -7.02 6.79 2.37
N ARG A 226 -7.84 5.75 2.40
CA ARG A 226 -7.38 4.37 2.23
C ARG A 226 -6.98 4.11 0.78
N GLU A 227 -7.64 4.71 -0.19
CA GLU A 227 -7.29 4.62 -1.61
C GLU A 227 -5.90 5.22 -1.87
N GLN A 228 -5.51 6.21 -1.08
CA GLN A 228 -4.15 6.74 -1.08
C GLN A 228 -3.16 5.85 -0.29
N GLN A 229 -3.52 5.43 0.92
CA GLN A 229 -2.64 4.62 1.78
C GLN A 229 -3.43 3.74 2.75
N GLU A 230 -3.45 2.43 2.49
CA GLU A 230 -4.19 1.44 3.29
C GLU A 230 -3.58 1.14 4.68
N SER A 231 -2.29 1.44 4.88
CA SER A 231 -1.62 1.16 6.16
C SER A 231 -0.48 2.10 6.49
N HIS A 232 -0.32 2.35 7.79
CA HIS A 232 0.77 3.15 8.35
C HIS A 232 1.59 2.33 9.34
N HIS A 233 2.90 2.48 9.28
CA HIS A 233 3.86 1.84 10.17
C HIS A 233 4.65 2.91 10.90
N LEU A 234 4.42 3.05 12.20
CA LEU A 234 5.04 4.06 13.04
C LEU A 234 6.02 3.40 14.02
N ILE A 235 7.12 4.08 14.30
CA ILE A 235 8.01 3.72 15.41
C ILE A 235 7.92 4.83 16.45
N VAL A 236 7.42 4.50 17.64
CA VAL A 236 7.38 5.43 18.76
C VAL A 236 8.60 5.21 19.63
N VAL A 237 9.29 6.31 19.93
CA VAL A 237 10.43 6.36 20.84
C VAL A 237 10.07 7.16 22.07
N ALA A 238 10.41 6.61 23.23
CA ALA A 238 10.37 7.32 24.48
C ALA A 238 11.80 7.48 25.00
N GLU A 239 12.21 8.73 25.17
CA GLU A 239 13.52 9.13 25.67
C GLU A 239 13.37 9.66 27.10
N THR A 240 14.14 9.15 28.04
CA THR A 240 14.16 9.67 29.42
C THR A 240 15.04 10.91 29.52
N ALA A 241 14.72 11.79 30.47
CA ALA A 241 15.56 12.95 30.80
C ALA A 241 16.79 12.61 31.69
N THR A 242 17.19 11.33 31.76
CA THR A 242 18.32 10.88 32.58
C THR A 242 19.66 11.14 31.88
N VAL A 243 20.76 11.01 32.61
CA VAL A 243 22.13 11.06 32.04
C VAL A 243 22.85 9.77 32.45
N PRO A 244 23.10 8.83 31.53
CA PRO A 244 22.75 8.85 30.11
C PRO A 244 21.22 8.76 29.87
N ALA A 245 20.78 9.23 28.70
CA ALA A 245 19.39 9.11 28.28
C ALA A 245 19.08 7.65 27.97
N LEU A 246 17.95 7.15 28.49
CA LEU A 246 17.45 5.80 28.22
C LEU A 246 16.36 5.87 27.16
N PHE A 247 16.26 4.82 26.34
CA PHE A 247 15.34 4.77 25.21
C PHE A 247 14.48 3.52 25.26
N ALA A 248 13.19 3.67 24.96
CA ALA A 248 12.27 2.57 24.70
C ALA A 248 11.61 2.74 23.32
N TYR A 249 11.31 1.63 22.66
CA TYR A 249 10.71 1.60 21.32
C TYR A 249 9.42 0.77 21.31
N SER A 250 8.43 1.22 20.55
CA SER A 250 7.22 0.45 20.22
C SER A 250 6.84 0.65 18.76
N SER A 251 6.49 -0.43 18.07
CA SER A 251 5.99 -0.37 16.69
C SER A 251 4.47 -0.27 16.71
N ILE A 252 3.90 0.59 15.87
CA ILE A 252 2.45 0.69 15.69
C ILE A 252 2.13 0.44 14.22
N VAL A 253 1.25 -0.51 13.95
CA VAL A 253 0.70 -0.79 12.63
C VAL A 253 -0.75 -0.36 12.64
N ILE A 254 -1.11 0.54 11.73
CA ILE A 254 -2.46 1.07 11.60
C ILE A 254 -2.98 0.63 10.24
N HIS A 255 -4.08 -0.14 10.22
CA HIS A 255 -4.80 -0.44 8.99
C HIS A 255 -6.00 0.49 8.86
N VAL A 256 -6.10 1.15 7.72
CA VAL A 256 -7.23 1.99 7.36
C VAL A 256 -8.30 1.09 6.74
N ARG A 257 -9.53 1.19 7.25
CA ARG A 257 -10.68 0.43 6.77
C ARG A 257 -11.44 1.27 5.76
N ASP A 258 -11.75 0.61 4.66
CA ASP A 258 -12.52 1.10 3.52
C ASP A 258 -13.94 1.47 3.92
N GLU A 259 -14.38 2.62 3.43
CA GLU A 259 -15.76 3.07 3.38
C GLU A 259 -16.22 3.18 1.92
N ASN A 260 -17.53 3.37 1.73
CA ASN A 260 -18.09 3.60 0.40
C ASN A 260 -18.19 5.11 0.19
N ASP A 261 -17.07 5.73 -0.18
CA ASP A 261 -16.99 7.17 -0.43
C ASP A 261 -16.54 7.51 -1.87
N ASN A 262 -16.15 6.51 -2.64
CA ASN A 262 -16.02 6.62 -4.09
C ASN A 262 -17.30 6.13 -4.78
N TYR A 263 -17.52 6.61 -6.01
CA TYR A 263 -18.63 6.16 -6.85
C TYR A 263 -18.08 5.58 -8.15
N PRO A 264 -18.78 4.62 -8.78
CA PRO A 264 -18.34 4.05 -10.04
C PRO A 264 -18.26 5.13 -11.11
N LYS A 265 -17.08 5.25 -11.72
CA LYS A 265 -16.82 6.22 -12.77
C LYS A 265 -16.66 5.52 -14.10
N PHE A 266 -17.57 5.80 -15.04
CA PHE A 266 -17.45 5.32 -16.42
C PHE A 266 -16.20 5.88 -17.12
N ASP A 267 -15.57 5.04 -17.94
CA ASP A 267 -14.38 5.41 -18.72
C ASP A 267 -14.67 6.51 -19.75
N ASN A 268 -15.89 6.55 -20.29
CA ASN A 268 -16.33 7.53 -21.27
C ASN A 268 -17.69 8.13 -20.89
N THR A 269 -17.89 9.40 -21.22
CA THR A 269 -19.18 10.09 -21.05
C THR A 269 -20.21 9.61 -22.07
N PHE A 270 -19.76 9.19 -23.26
CA PHE A 270 -20.63 8.72 -24.34
C PHE A 270 -20.04 7.45 -24.95
N TYR A 271 -20.90 6.46 -25.17
CA TYR A 271 -20.61 5.26 -25.93
C TYR A 271 -21.48 5.29 -27.18
N SER A 272 -20.88 5.20 -28.36
CA SER A 272 -21.59 5.20 -29.63
C SER A 272 -21.16 3.99 -30.47
N VAL A 273 -22.16 3.24 -30.94
CA VAL A 273 -21.99 2.06 -31.77
C VAL A 273 -22.88 2.16 -32.99
N SER A 274 -22.35 1.83 -34.17
CA SER A 274 -23.13 1.72 -35.40
C SER A 274 -23.40 0.25 -35.66
N VAL A 275 -24.67 -0.09 -35.77
CA VAL A 275 -25.13 -1.48 -35.92
C VAL A 275 -25.74 -1.64 -37.30
N PRO A 276 -25.26 -2.58 -38.15
CA PRO A 276 -25.96 -2.93 -39.38
C PRO A 276 -27.37 -3.45 -39.08
N GLU A 277 -28.38 -3.03 -39.83
CA GLU A 277 -29.77 -3.50 -39.66
C GLU A 277 -29.91 -5.02 -39.86
N ASN A 278 -29.09 -5.59 -40.76
CA ASN A 278 -29.03 -7.02 -41.06
C ASN A 278 -28.13 -7.81 -40.08
N SER A 279 -27.83 -7.25 -38.91
CA SER A 279 -27.09 -7.95 -37.86
C SER A 279 -27.89 -9.14 -37.32
N ASP A 280 -27.19 -10.24 -37.01
CA ASP A 280 -27.79 -11.41 -36.38
C ASP A 280 -28.45 -11.07 -35.04
N ARG A 281 -29.49 -11.82 -34.67
CA ARG A 281 -30.10 -11.74 -33.34
C ARG A 281 -29.07 -12.19 -32.29
N VAL A 282 -28.93 -11.43 -31.20
CA VAL A 282 -27.99 -11.70 -30.09
C VAL A 282 -26.53 -11.44 -30.48
N ILE A 283 -26.18 -10.16 -30.62
CA ILE A 283 -24.79 -9.69 -30.79
C ILE A 283 -24.38 -8.73 -29.67
N SER A 284 -23.16 -8.87 -29.15
CA SER A 284 -22.58 -7.90 -28.22
C SER A 284 -22.16 -6.65 -28.99
N LEU A 285 -22.75 -5.52 -28.65
CA LEU A 285 -22.58 -4.25 -29.37
C LEU A 285 -21.40 -3.46 -28.84
N VAL A 286 -21.42 -3.19 -27.55
CA VAL A 286 -20.45 -2.33 -26.88
C VAL A 286 -20.32 -2.77 -25.43
N LYS A 287 -19.10 -2.72 -24.92
CA LYS A 287 -18.83 -2.91 -23.49
C LYS A 287 -18.74 -1.52 -22.86
N ILE A 288 -19.59 -1.24 -21.89
CA ILE A 288 -19.41 -0.10 -21.00
C ILE A 288 -18.56 -0.56 -19.81
N THR A 289 -17.70 0.32 -19.30
CA THR A 289 -16.80 -0.03 -18.21
C THR A 289 -16.72 1.17 -17.28
N ALA A 290 -16.89 0.89 -16.00
CA ALA A 290 -16.69 1.82 -14.92
C ALA A 290 -15.65 1.26 -13.96
N THR A 291 -14.97 2.15 -13.25
CA THR A 291 -14.03 1.82 -12.18
C THR A 291 -14.46 2.50 -10.90
N ASP A 292 -14.34 1.78 -9.81
CA ASP A 292 -14.57 2.27 -8.45
C ASP A 292 -13.25 2.06 -7.68
N ALA A 293 -12.88 3.04 -6.85
CA ALA A 293 -11.62 3.02 -6.14
C ALA A 293 -11.71 2.24 -4.82
N ASP A 294 -12.92 2.04 -4.31
CA ASP A 294 -13.15 1.29 -3.07
C ASP A 294 -12.84 -0.21 -3.24
N THR A 295 -12.79 -0.95 -2.14
CA THR A 295 -12.49 -2.39 -2.15
C THR A 295 -13.68 -3.26 -1.78
N GLY A 296 -13.60 -4.54 -2.18
CA GLY A 296 -14.64 -5.51 -1.84
C GLY A 296 -16.02 -5.11 -2.36
N PRO A 297 -17.11 -5.27 -1.58
CA PRO A 297 -18.45 -4.88 -2.00
C PRO A 297 -18.66 -3.38 -2.27
N ASN A 298 -17.80 -2.52 -1.71
CA ASN A 298 -17.84 -1.08 -1.98
C ASN A 298 -17.31 -0.75 -3.36
N GLY A 299 -16.37 -1.52 -3.90
CA GLY A 299 -15.85 -1.35 -5.26
C GLY A 299 -16.42 -2.32 -6.32
N ASP A 300 -17.28 -3.27 -5.92
CA ASP A 300 -17.86 -4.26 -6.84
C ASP A 300 -19.02 -3.66 -7.64
N ILE A 301 -18.81 -3.41 -8.93
CA ILE A 301 -19.72 -2.64 -9.78
C ILE A 301 -20.78 -3.53 -10.44
N ARG A 302 -22.03 -3.05 -10.47
CA ARG A 302 -23.18 -3.64 -11.15
C ARG A 302 -23.77 -2.69 -12.18
N TYR A 303 -23.94 -3.18 -13.40
CA TYR A 303 -24.41 -2.38 -14.54
C TYR A 303 -25.90 -2.59 -14.83
N TYR A 304 -26.60 -1.51 -15.17
CA TYR A 304 -28.03 -1.52 -15.49
C TYR A 304 -28.33 -0.57 -16.65
N LEU A 305 -29.32 -0.93 -17.47
CA LEU A 305 -29.96 0.02 -18.38
C LEU A 305 -30.97 0.84 -17.57
N GLU A 306 -31.00 2.16 -17.79
CA GLU A 306 -31.97 3.02 -17.12
C GLU A 306 -33.37 2.76 -17.69
N ASN A 307 -34.32 2.38 -16.82
CA ASN A 307 -35.65 1.85 -17.17
C ASN A 307 -36.65 2.87 -17.76
N ASP A 308 -36.21 4.06 -18.16
CA ASP A 308 -37.10 5.13 -18.60
C ASP A 308 -37.69 4.93 -20.01
N LEU A 309 -37.46 3.77 -20.64
CA LEU A 309 -37.95 3.47 -21.98
C LEU A 309 -38.48 2.03 -22.05
N ASP A 310 -39.79 1.84 -21.94
CA ASP A 310 -40.49 0.59 -22.34
C ASP A 310 -40.07 0.15 -23.77
N SER A 311 -39.58 1.09 -24.58
CA SER A 311 -39.11 0.87 -25.94
C SER A 311 -37.76 0.17 -26.09
N ILE A 312 -36.93 0.01 -25.04
CA ILE A 312 -35.60 -0.61 -25.17
C ILE A 312 -35.45 -1.97 -24.47
N GLN A 313 -36.30 -2.30 -23.49
CA GLN A 313 -36.15 -3.51 -22.66
C GLN A 313 -36.20 -4.82 -23.46
N ASN A 314 -36.90 -4.84 -24.60
CA ASN A 314 -36.98 -6.01 -25.49
C ASN A 314 -35.97 -5.94 -26.66
N ILE A 315 -35.18 -4.87 -26.74
CA ILE A 315 -34.23 -4.64 -27.84
C ILE A 315 -32.80 -4.80 -27.34
N PHE A 316 -32.47 -4.28 -26.16
CA PHE A 316 -31.13 -4.33 -25.58
C PHE A 316 -31.15 -4.96 -24.19
N ASP A 317 -30.11 -5.71 -23.90
CA ASP A 317 -29.80 -6.22 -22.56
C ASP A 317 -28.42 -5.74 -22.14
N ILE A 318 -28.16 -5.71 -20.83
CA ILE A 318 -26.84 -5.45 -20.28
C ILE A 318 -26.44 -6.54 -19.29
N ASP A 319 -25.28 -7.13 -19.51
CA ASP A 319 -24.71 -8.05 -18.54
C ASP A 319 -24.27 -7.29 -17.28
N ILE A 320 -24.92 -7.60 -16.15
CA ILE A 320 -24.76 -6.91 -14.88
C ILE A 320 -23.32 -6.95 -14.32
N TYR A 321 -22.50 -7.95 -14.70
CA TYR A 321 -21.14 -8.13 -14.19
C TYR A 321 -20.08 -7.54 -15.11
N THR A 322 -20.32 -7.61 -16.42
CA THR A 322 -19.31 -7.30 -17.43
C THR A 322 -19.56 -5.99 -18.17
N GLY A 323 -20.78 -5.44 -18.10
CA GLY A 323 -21.18 -4.22 -18.80
C GLY A 323 -21.32 -4.40 -20.31
N TRP A 324 -21.43 -5.64 -20.81
CA TRP A 324 -21.69 -5.89 -22.22
C TRP A 324 -23.15 -5.59 -22.56
N ILE A 325 -23.36 -4.67 -23.49
CA ILE A 325 -24.68 -4.40 -24.06
C ILE A 325 -24.89 -5.31 -25.26
N THR A 326 -25.98 -6.07 -25.24
CA THR A 326 -26.32 -7.07 -26.25
C THR A 326 -27.63 -6.72 -26.95
N LEU A 327 -27.68 -6.91 -28.26
CA LEU A 327 -28.88 -6.73 -29.07
C LEU A 327 -29.74 -8.01 -29.05
N LEU A 328 -30.97 -7.94 -28.55
CA LEU A 328 -31.88 -9.08 -28.42
C LEU A 328 -32.70 -9.38 -29.68
N THR A 329 -32.92 -8.38 -30.55
CA THR A 329 -33.78 -8.49 -31.74
C THR A 329 -33.14 -7.84 -32.98
N SER A 330 -33.68 -8.14 -34.16
CA SER A 330 -33.30 -7.47 -35.41
C SER A 330 -33.75 -6.01 -35.40
N LEU A 331 -32.91 -5.11 -35.91
CA LEU A 331 -33.22 -3.69 -36.05
C LEU A 331 -33.71 -3.39 -37.47
N ASP A 332 -34.63 -2.44 -37.59
CA ASP A 332 -35.09 -1.90 -38.86
C ASP A 332 -34.82 -0.40 -38.85
N ARG A 333 -33.91 0.05 -39.72
CA ARG A 333 -33.46 1.44 -39.76
C ARG A 333 -34.56 2.37 -40.24
N GLU A 334 -35.43 1.92 -41.13
CA GLU A 334 -36.55 2.70 -41.65
C GLU A 334 -37.61 2.94 -40.57
N VAL A 335 -37.70 2.05 -39.57
CA VAL A 335 -38.56 2.21 -38.39
C VAL A 335 -37.90 3.12 -37.35
N GLN A 336 -36.65 2.82 -36.97
CA GLN A 336 -35.91 3.61 -35.99
C GLN A 336 -34.41 3.61 -36.30
N SER A 337 -33.90 4.78 -36.69
CA SER A 337 -32.50 4.94 -37.10
C SER A 337 -31.52 5.20 -35.95
N GLU A 338 -32.00 5.50 -34.75
CA GLU A 338 -31.16 5.86 -33.60
C GLU A 338 -31.80 5.43 -32.26
N PHE A 339 -30.97 4.93 -31.35
CA PHE A 339 -31.35 4.60 -29.99
C PHE A 339 -30.43 5.35 -29.03
N ASN A 340 -31.02 6.15 -28.15
CA ASN A 340 -30.32 6.86 -27.08
C ASN A 340 -30.90 6.42 -25.75
N PHE A 341 -30.07 5.83 -24.91
CA PHE A 341 -30.44 5.39 -23.59
C PHE A 341 -29.27 5.58 -22.64
N LYS A 342 -29.59 5.63 -21.35
CA LYS A 342 -28.62 5.81 -20.28
C LYS A 342 -28.36 4.49 -19.58
N THR A 343 -27.19 4.41 -18.98
CA THR A 343 -26.76 3.25 -18.20
C THR A 343 -26.30 3.72 -16.84
N THR A 344 -26.60 2.94 -15.81
CA THR A 344 -26.16 3.21 -14.44
C THR A 344 -25.20 2.14 -14.00
N ALA A 345 -24.14 2.54 -13.32
CA ALA A 345 -23.26 1.68 -12.56
C ALA A 345 -23.47 1.99 -11.08
N ILE A 346 -23.74 0.97 -10.26
CA ILE A 346 -23.85 1.09 -8.81
C ILE A 346 -23.00 0.03 -8.13
N GLN A 347 -22.56 0.31 -6.92
CA GLN A 347 -21.77 -0.66 -6.14
C GLN A 347 -22.71 -1.72 -5.56
N SER A 348 -22.23 -2.96 -5.44
CA SER A 348 -23.06 -4.10 -5.04
C SER A 348 -23.58 -3.96 -3.62
N MET A 349 -22.85 -3.25 -2.74
CA MET A 349 -23.36 -2.92 -1.41
C MET A 349 -24.61 -2.03 -1.44
N MET A 350 -24.75 -1.16 -2.45
CA MET A 350 -25.92 -0.29 -2.63
C MET A 350 -27.14 -0.99 -3.26
N GLN A 351 -27.07 -2.30 -3.51
CA GLN A 351 -28.15 -3.06 -4.15
C GLN A 351 -29.38 -3.33 -3.24
N LYS A 352 -29.64 -2.49 -2.22
CA LYS A 352 -30.86 -2.59 -1.41
C LYS A 352 -32.03 -1.87 -2.10
N CYS A 353 -33.01 -2.70 -2.49
CA CYS A 353 -34.40 -2.38 -2.86
C CYS A 353 -34.59 -1.61 -4.18
N ARG A 354 -34.84 -2.36 -5.26
CA ARG A 354 -35.83 -1.99 -6.27
C ARG A 354 -36.96 -3.00 -6.25
#